data_AF-A0AAJ2TI11-F1
#
_entry.id   AF-A0AAJ2TI11-F1
#
_cell.length_a   1.000
_cell.length_b   1.000
_cell.length_c   1.000
_cell.angle_alpha   90.00
_cell.angle_beta   90.00
_cell.angle_gamma   90.00
#
_symmetry.space_group_name_H-M   'P 1'
#
loop_
_entity.id
_entity.type
_entity.pdbx_description
1 polymer ?
#
loop_
_entity_poly.entity_id
_entity_poly.type
_entity_poly.pdbx_seq_one_letter_code
_entity_poly.pdbx_strand_id
1 'polypeptide(L)'
;MKNLLVYHFKTYLKSYKLLLPFLIYLIYLFTAYGIMPFSIVSSFSESAGVLFFIMAYVGFSYAELENPITEQLVLLRINNDTLYYLSRLTMLLIIGVVMSIIGILYPLVLNVINNNHLFTRNLQFEDVAIGLSLHCLMAFLGAMTGSFFHPRIIRNRKMAVLLLFFVAVMGISKGALADYFPQTRLIAWVFPPVFDILAAFTGLEFFSLPAMALPVALTIIYGFVLIIGQIELLKRAKF
;
A
#
# COMPACT_ATOMS: atom_id res chain seq x y z
N MET A 1 -2.38 22.76 -6.33
CA MET A 1 -2.71 21.39 -5.87
C MET A 1 -3.97 20.82 -6.52
N LYS A 2 -5.17 21.41 -6.33
CA LYS A 2 -6.45 20.87 -6.83
C LYS A 2 -6.44 20.49 -8.32
N ASN A 3 -5.98 21.39 -9.20
CA ASN A 3 -5.95 21.12 -10.64
C ASN A 3 -5.01 19.96 -11.01
N LEU A 4 -3.92 19.77 -10.26
CA LEU A 4 -2.99 18.66 -10.46
C LEU A 4 -3.59 17.33 -10.01
N LEU A 5 -4.30 17.31 -8.87
CA LEU A 5 -5.05 16.13 -8.46
C LEU A 5 -6.06 15.73 -9.53
N VAL A 6 -6.87 16.68 -10.02
CA VAL A 6 -7.83 16.43 -11.10
C VAL A 6 -7.15 15.89 -12.35
N TYR A 7 -5.99 16.44 -12.70
CA TYR A 7 -5.17 15.95 -13.81
C TYR A 7 -4.75 14.49 -13.59
N HIS A 8 -4.10 14.17 -12.46
CA HIS A 8 -3.62 12.82 -12.16
C HIS A 8 -4.77 11.80 -12.11
N PHE A 9 -5.90 12.13 -11.48
CA PHE A 9 -7.09 11.27 -11.44
C PHE A 9 -7.65 11.01 -12.84
N LYS A 10 -7.83 12.06 -13.66
CA LYS A 10 -8.35 11.90 -15.02
C LYS A 10 -7.41 11.06 -15.87
N THR A 11 -6.10 11.27 -15.76
CA THR A 11 -5.09 10.50 -16.49
C THR A 11 -5.15 9.03 -16.09
N TYR A 12 -5.18 8.74 -14.78
CA TYR A 12 -5.15 7.36 -14.31
C TYR A 12 -6.44 6.59 -14.62
N LEU A 13 -7.61 7.19 -14.34
CA LEU A 13 -8.90 6.54 -14.57
C LEU A 13 -9.15 6.26 -16.06
N LYS A 14 -8.74 7.17 -16.96
CA LYS A 14 -8.86 6.96 -18.41
C LYS A 14 -7.95 5.86 -18.96
N SER A 15 -6.88 5.50 -18.23
CA SER A 15 -5.94 4.46 -18.66
C SER A 15 -6.44 3.04 -18.38
N TYR A 16 -7.52 2.88 -17.61
CA TYR A 16 -8.04 1.60 -17.11
C TYR A 16 -7.03 0.74 -16.33
N LYS A 17 -5.80 1.22 -16.07
CA LYS A 17 -4.77 0.49 -15.31
C LYS A 17 -5.16 0.24 -13.86
N LEU A 18 -6.05 1.05 -13.28
CA LEU A 18 -6.61 0.85 -11.94
C LEU A 18 -7.68 -0.25 -11.89
N LEU A 19 -8.31 -0.58 -13.03
CA LEU A 19 -9.42 -1.54 -13.07
C LEU A 19 -8.98 -2.93 -12.64
N LEU A 20 -7.85 -3.41 -13.19
CA LEU A 20 -7.32 -4.73 -12.86
C LEU A 20 -6.98 -4.90 -11.37
N PRO A 21 -6.14 -4.06 -10.74
CA PRO A 21 -5.83 -4.20 -9.31
C PRO A 21 -7.08 -4.06 -8.43
N PHE A 22 -8.04 -3.22 -8.83
CA PHE A 22 -9.33 -3.12 -8.15
C PHE A 22 -10.12 -4.43 -8.19
N LEU A 23 -10.28 -5.04 -9.38
CA LEU A 23 -10.98 -6.31 -9.53
C LEU A 23 -10.29 -7.45 -8.78
N ILE A 24 -8.95 -7.52 -8.84
CA ILE A 24 -8.18 -8.52 -8.10
C ILE A 24 -8.43 -8.39 -6.61
N TYR A 25 -8.43 -7.16 -6.08
CA TYR A 25 -8.70 -6.92 -4.67
C TYR A 25 -10.13 -7.32 -4.27
N LEU A 26 -11.13 -7.03 -5.10
CA LEU A 26 -12.51 -7.48 -4.85
C LEU A 26 -12.64 -9.00 -4.87
N ILE A 27 -12.03 -9.67 -5.85
CA ILE A 27 -12.03 -11.15 -5.93
C ILE A 27 -11.38 -11.74 -4.68
N TYR A 28 -10.25 -11.17 -4.24
CA TYR A 28 -9.62 -11.58 -2.98
C TYR A 28 -10.59 -11.41 -1.80
N LEU A 29 -11.22 -10.24 -1.64
CA LEU A 29 -12.17 -10.03 -0.53
C LEU A 29 -13.32 -11.05 -0.57
N PHE A 30 -13.92 -11.30 -1.74
CA PHE A 30 -15.01 -12.29 -1.87
C PHE A 30 -14.59 -13.71 -1.52
N THR A 31 -13.35 -14.08 -1.84
CA THR A 31 -12.83 -15.43 -1.58
C THR A 31 -12.34 -15.60 -0.14
N ALA A 32 -11.66 -14.58 0.41
CA ALA A 32 -11.09 -14.58 1.74
C ALA A 32 -12.15 -14.76 2.84
N TYR A 33 -13.35 -14.20 2.65
CA TYR A 33 -14.44 -14.30 3.62
C TYR A 33 -15.48 -15.40 3.29
N GLY A 34 -15.08 -16.45 2.57
CA GLY A 34 -15.97 -17.52 2.11
C GLY A 34 -16.35 -18.60 3.15
N ILE A 35 -15.52 -18.85 4.17
CA ILE A 35 -15.72 -19.94 5.15
C ILE A 35 -15.68 -19.39 6.58
N MET A 36 -16.85 -19.26 7.21
CA MET A 36 -17.01 -18.66 8.55
C MET A 36 -16.87 -19.72 9.66
N PRO A 37 -16.46 -19.36 10.90
CA PRO A 37 -16.15 -18.01 11.38
C PRO A 37 -14.67 -17.62 11.25
N PHE A 38 -14.40 -16.32 11.11
CA PHE A 38 -13.05 -15.75 11.04
C PHE A 38 -12.62 -15.07 12.35
N SER A 39 -11.30 -15.04 12.62
CA SER A 39 -10.75 -14.14 13.63
C SER A 39 -10.59 -12.74 13.05
N ILE A 40 -11.12 -11.73 13.75
CA ILE A 40 -11.19 -10.33 13.28
C ILE A 40 -9.78 -9.78 13.01
N VAL A 41 -8.89 -9.94 13.99
CA VAL A 41 -7.53 -9.37 13.93
C VAL A 41 -6.74 -10.02 12.80
N SER A 42 -6.81 -11.34 12.66
CA SER A 42 -6.08 -12.05 11.60
C SER A 42 -6.65 -11.72 10.22
N SER A 43 -7.97 -11.73 10.03
CA SER A 43 -8.58 -11.46 8.73
C SER A 43 -8.33 -10.02 8.27
N PHE A 44 -8.41 -9.04 9.17
CA PHE A 44 -8.12 -7.63 8.84
C PHE A 44 -6.63 -7.40 8.58
N SER A 45 -5.74 -8.09 9.30
CA SER A 45 -4.29 -7.98 9.07
C SER A 45 -3.91 -8.60 7.73
N GLU A 46 -4.46 -9.77 7.39
CA GLU A 46 -4.22 -10.43 6.12
C GLU A 46 -4.73 -9.59 4.95
N SER A 47 -5.96 -9.08 5.01
CA SER A 47 -6.51 -8.24 3.94
C SER A 47 -5.76 -6.92 3.77
N ALA A 48 -5.27 -6.33 4.86
CA ALA A 48 -4.39 -5.16 4.79
C ALA A 48 -3.03 -5.51 4.15
N GLY A 49 -2.46 -6.68 4.46
CA GLY A 49 -1.25 -7.20 3.81
C GLY A 49 -1.42 -7.40 2.30
N VAL A 50 -2.58 -7.91 1.87
CA VAL A 50 -2.91 -7.99 0.43
C VAL A 50 -3.04 -6.61 -0.19
N LEU A 51 -3.69 -5.66 0.51
CA LEU A 51 -3.82 -4.29 0.05
C LEU A 51 -2.45 -3.60 -0.16
N PHE A 52 -1.43 -3.94 0.63
CA PHE A 52 -0.06 -3.47 0.38
C PHE A 52 0.44 -3.86 -1.02
N PHE A 53 0.27 -5.12 -1.45
CA PHE A 53 0.68 -5.56 -2.80
C PHE A 53 -0.12 -4.88 -3.90
N ILE A 54 -1.44 -4.77 -3.71
CA ILE A 54 -2.32 -4.09 -4.66
C ILE A 54 -1.87 -2.63 -4.83
N MET A 55 -1.59 -1.93 -3.73
CA MET A 55 -1.17 -0.54 -3.78
C MET A 55 0.27 -0.36 -4.28
N ALA A 56 1.16 -1.33 -4.05
CA ALA A 56 2.48 -1.37 -4.67
C ALA A 56 2.38 -1.45 -6.19
N TYR A 57 1.51 -2.31 -6.72
CA TYR A 57 1.25 -2.35 -8.15
C TYR A 57 0.58 -1.07 -8.66
N VAL A 58 -0.40 -0.51 -7.93
CA VAL A 58 -1.06 0.75 -8.30
C VAL A 58 -0.05 1.88 -8.43
N GLY A 59 0.81 2.07 -7.42
CA GLY A 59 1.85 3.10 -7.44
C GLY A 59 2.82 2.96 -8.61
N PHE A 60 3.26 1.73 -8.89
CA PHE A 60 4.12 1.43 -10.04
C PHE A 60 3.42 1.65 -11.38
N SER A 61 2.20 1.15 -11.54
CA SER A 61 1.43 1.22 -12.78
C SER A 61 1.13 2.66 -13.21
N TYR A 62 0.92 3.55 -12.22
CA TYR A 62 0.75 4.97 -12.44
C TYR A 62 2.07 5.63 -12.84
N ALA A 63 3.18 5.32 -12.16
CA ALA A 63 4.51 5.80 -12.56
C ALA A 63 4.88 5.38 -14.00
N GLU A 64 4.50 4.19 -14.44
CA GLU A 64 4.68 3.75 -15.83
C GLU A 64 3.75 4.43 -16.84
N LEU A 65 2.65 5.01 -16.38
CA LEU A 65 1.69 5.69 -17.26
C LEU A 65 2.18 7.08 -17.68
N GLU A 66 3.02 7.72 -16.85
CA GLU A 66 3.47 9.09 -17.08
C GLU A 66 4.34 9.17 -18.34
N ASN A 67 3.80 9.83 -19.37
CA ASN A 67 4.55 10.11 -20.59
C ASN A 67 5.61 11.17 -20.30
N PRO A 68 6.90 10.92 -20.61
CA PRO A 68 7.98 11.86 -20.30
C PRO A 68 7.73 13.26 -20.85
N ILE A 69 7.27 13.38 -22.11
CA ILE A 69 7.02 14.69 -22.77
C ILE A 69 5.92 15.47 -22.04
N THR A 70 4.80 14.79 -21.74
CA THR A 70 3.68 15.44 -21.03
C THR A 70 4.10 15.86 -19.63
N GLU A 71 4.86 15.02 -18.94
CA GLU A 71 5.42 15.35 -17.63
C GLU A 71 6.34 16.59 -17.70
N GLN A 72 7.22 16.73 -18.70
CA GLN A 72 8.06 17.92 -18.82
C GLN A 72 7.24 19.19 -19.02
N LEU A 73 6.25 19.14 -19.92
CA LEU A 73 5.40 20.30 -20.20
C LEU A 73 4.63 20.75 -18.96
N VAL A 74 4.15 19.80 -18.16
CA VAL A 74 3.44 20.09 -16.91
C VAL A 74 4.40 20.64 -15.85
N LEU A 75 5.60 20.07 -15.69
CA LEU A 75 6.63 20.58 -14.78
C LEU A 75 7.05 22.02 -15.14
N LEU A 76 7.30 22.30 -16.43
CA LEU A 76 7.60 23.65 -16.94
C LEU A 76 6.46 24.63 -16.66
N ARG A 77 5.20 24.20 -16.83
CA ARG A 77 4.03 25.05 -16.57
C ARG A 77 3.84 25.36 -15.09
N ILE A 78 4.11 24.41 -14.20
CA ILE A 78 3.93 24.57 -12.75
C ILE A 78 5.10 25.35 -12.15
N ASN A 79 6.32 25.18 -12.70
CA ASN A 79 7.57 25.71 -12.16
C ASN A 79 7.83 25.34 -10.69
N ASN A 80 7.35 24.16 -10.27
CA ASN A 80 7.56 23.61 -8.93
C ASN A 80 7.46 22.08 -8.96
N ASP A 81 8.63 21.45 -9.08
CA ASP A 81 8.77 19.98 -9.18
C ASP A 81 8.21 19.26 -7.96
N THR A 82 8.49 19.79 -6.76
CA THR A 82 8.04 19.19 -5.50
C THR A 82 6.51 19.16 -5.44
N LEU A 83 5.84 20.23 -5.86
CA LEU A 83 4.38 20.31 -5.87
C LEU A 83 3.77 19.28 -6.82
N TYR A 84 4.38 19.06 -7.98
CA TYR A 84 3.92 18.05 -8.95
C TYR A 84 4.04 16.62 -8.38
N TYR A 85 5.19 16.26 -7.83
CA TYR A 85 5.37 14.92 -7.26
C TYR A 85 4.52 14.72 -6.01
N LEU A 86 4.37 15.72 -5.15
CA LEU A 86 3.46 15.64 -4.02
C LEU A 86 2.01 15.48 -4.47
N SER A 87 1.54 16.20 -5.49
CA SER A 87 0.17 16.00 -6.00
C SER A 87 -0.06 14.60 -6.53
N ARG A 88 0.94 14.03 -7.20
CA ARG A 88 0.89 12.63 -7.65
C ARG A 88 0.75 11.67 -6.48
N LEU A 89 1.61 11.80 -5.47
CA LEU A 89 1.60 10.92 -4.30
C LEU A 89 0.29 11.08 -3.51
N THR A 90 -0.20 12.30 -3.34
CA THR A 90 -1.51 12.56 -2.72
C THR A 90 -2.65 11.86 -3.47
N MET A 91 -2.63 11.84 -4.80
CA MET A 91 -3.62 11.10 -5.60
C MET A 91 -3.59 9.60 -5.27
N LEU A 92 -2.39 9.00 -5.19
CA LEU A 92 -2.25 7.58 -4.81
C LEU A 92 -2.76 7.31 -3.39
N LEU A 93 -2.54 8.23 -2.44
CA LEU A 93 -3.05 8.11 -1.08
C LEU A 93 -4.57 8.16 -1.02
N ILE A 94 -5.21 9.03 -1.80
CA ILE A 94 -6.68 9.07 -1.87
C ILE A 94 -7.22 7.74 -2.42
N ILE A 95 -6.61 7.17 -3.45
CA ILE A 95 -6.97 5.83 -3.95
C ILE A 95 -6.78 4.78 -2.86
N GLY A 96 -5.67 4.83 -2.13
CA GLY A 96 -5.39 3.93 -1.02
C GLY A 96 -6.45 3.99 0.09
N VAL A 97 -6.91 5.19 0.45
CA VAL A 97 -8.01 5.37 1.42
C VAL A 97 -9.31 4.76 0.91
N VAL A 98 -9.66 4.97 -0.37
CA VAL A 98 -10.87 4.37 -0.96
C VAL A 98 -10.79 2.84 -0.93
N MET A 99 -9.66 2.25 -1.33
CA MET A 99 -9.45 0.80 -1.26
C MET A 99 -9.50 0.27 0.19
N SER A 100 -8.97 1.04 1.14
CA SER A 100 -9.01 0.70 2.57
C SER A 100 -10.44 0.67 3.11
N ILE A 101 -11.25 1.66 2.75
CA ILE A 101 -12.67 1.70 3.09
C ILE A 101 -13.38 0.47 2.52
N ILE A 102 -13.11 0.09 1.26
CA ILE A 102 -13.70 -1.10 0.65
C ILE A 102 -13.29 -2.38 1.39
N GLY A 103 -12.02 -2.49 1.78
CA GLY A 103 -11.48 -3.63 2.54
C GLY A 103 -12.17 -3.87 3.87
N ILE A 104 -12.61 -2.81 4.56
CA ILE A 104 -13.34 -2.89 5.83
C ILE A 104 -14.85 -2.96 5.61
N LEU A 105 -15.39 -2.19 4.67
CA LEU A 105 -16.84 -2.14 4.45
C LEU A 105 -17.39 -3.50 3.99
N TYR A 106 -16.64 -4.24 3.17
CA TYR A 106 -17.07 -5.55 2.69
C TYR A 106 -17.34 -6.57 3.82
N PRO A 107 -16.38 -6.90 4.70
CA PRO A 107 -16.64 -7.84 5.79
C PRO A 107 -17.64 -7.30 6.83
N LEU A 108 -17.77 -5.98 7.00
CA LEU A 108 -18.81 -5.39 7.86
C LEU A 108 -20.22 -5.68 7.32
N VAL A 109 -20.45 -5.43 6.03
CA VAL A 109 -21.73 -5.73 5.38
C VAL A 109 -22.02 -7.23 5.44
N LEU A 110 -21.01 -8.06 5.16
CA LEU A 110 -21.16 -9.50 5.22
C LEU A 110 -21.48 -10.00 6.63
N ASN A 111 -20.88 -9.40 7.67
CA ASN A 111 -21.19 -9.74 9.06
C ASN A 111 -22.65 -9.46 9.41
N VAL A 112 -23.19 -8.31 8.97
CA VAL A 112 -24.60 -7.96 9.18
C VAL A 112 -25.53 -8.94 8.45
N ILE A 113 -25.22 -9.30 7.20
CA ILE A 113 -26.00 -10.26 6.41
C ILE A 113 -26.03 -11.64 7.07
N ASN A 114 -24.92 -12.05 7.71
CA ASN A 114 -24.80 -13.33 8.40
C ASN A 114 -25.22 -13.26 9.89
N ASN A 115 -26.09 -12.31 10.26
CA ASN A 115 -26.60 -12.14 11.63
C ASN A 115 -25.50 -12.05 12.70
N ASN A 116 -24.37 -11.41 12.37
CA ASN A 116 -23.18 -11.27 13.21
C ASN A 116 -22.42 -12.56 13.53
N HIS A 117 -22.59 -13.61 12.71
CA HIS A 117 -21.85 -14.88 12.83
C HIS A 117 -20.64 -15.01 11.91
N LEU A 118 -20.25 -13.95 11.18
CA LEU A 118 -19.07 -14.00 10.32
C LEU A 118 -17.78 -14.17 11.13
N PHE A 119 -17.74 -13.57 12.33
CA PHE A 119 -16.57 -13.53 13.17
C PHE A 119 -16.72 -14.40 14.42
N THR A 120 -15.58 -14.85 14.95
CA THR A 120 -15.46 -15.64 16.19
C THR A 120 -15.94 -14.91 17.44
N ARG A 121 -15.98 -13.58 17.40
CA ARG A 121 -16.52 -12.71 18.45
C ARG A 121 -17.27 -11.53 17.86
N ASN A 122 -18.06 -10.86 18.68
CA ASN A 122 -18.76 -9.65 18.29
C ASN A 122 -17.76 -8.54 17.91
N LEU A 123 -18.08 -7.85 16.82
CA LEU A 123 -17.27 -6.79 16.27
C LEU A 123 -17.42 -5.52 17.11
N GLN A 124 -16.31 -4.95 17.55
CA GLN A 124 -16.27 -3.73 18.34
C GLN A 124 -15.88 -2.53 17.47
N PHE A 125 -16.24 -1.33 17.90
CA PHE A 125 -15.86 -0.10 17.20
C PHE A 125 -14.34 0.02 17.02
N GLU A 126 -13.58 -0.39 18.03
CA GLU A 126 -12.12 -0.39 18.01
C GLU A 126 -11.56 -1.28 16.89
N ASP A 127 -12.19 -2.43 16.62
CA ASP A 127 -11.78 -3.32 15.53
C ASP A 127 -11.91 -2.64 14.17
N VAL A 128 -13.01 -1.90 13.95
CA VAL A 128 -13.23 -1.14 12.71
C VAL A 128 -12.21 -0.03 12.58
N ALA A 129 -12.02 0.76 13.64
CA ALA A 129 -11.15 1.93 13.61
C ALA A 129 -9.67 1.54 13.41
N ILE A 130 -9.20 0.53 14.15
CA ILE A 130 -7.83 0.04 14.06
C ILE A 130 -7.64 -0.73 12.75
N GLY A 131 -8.60 -1.57 12.36
CA GLY A 131 -8.60 -2.27 11.08
C GLY A 131 -8.50 -1.31 9.89
N LEU A 132 -9.30 -0.24 9.87
CA LEU A 132 -9.23 0.78 8.82
C LEU A 132 -7.90 1.52 8.82
N SER A 133 -7.39 1.88 10.01
CA SER A 133 -6.07 2.53 10.14
C SER A 133 -4.96 1.65 9.60
N LEU A 134 -5.01 0.34 9.87
CA LEU A 134 -4.08 -0.65 9.37
C LEU A 134 -4.13 -0.77 7.84
N HIS A 135 -5.32 -0.81 7.25
CA HIS A 135 -5.49 -0.82 5.78
C HIS A 135 -4.91 0.46 5.16
N CYS A 136 -5.21 1.63 5.72
CA CYS A 136 -4.67 2.90 5.26
C CYS A 136 -3.14 2.93 5.33
N LEU A 137 -2.55 2.39 6.40
CA LEU A 137 -1.10 2.33 6.59
C LEU A 137 -0.44 1.40 5.57
N MET A 138 -1.02 0.22 5.32
CA MET A 138 -0.53 -0.73 4.32
C MET A 138 -0.70 -0.18 2.90
N ALA A 139 -1.81 0.50 2.62
CA ALA A 139 -2.05 1.16 1.35
C ALA A 139 -1.03 2.28 1.09
N PHE A 140 -0.74 3.10 2.11
CA PHE A 140 0.30 4.12 2.08
C PHE A 140 1.67 3.49 1.76
N LEU A 141 2.09 2.50 2.55
CA LEU A 141 3.40 1.85 2.39
C LEU A 141 3.53 1.18 1.01
N GLY A 142 2.48 0.50 0.55
CA GLY A 142 2.42 -0.12 -0.77
C GLY A 142 2.59 0.92 -1.88
N ALA A 143 1.76 1.97 -1.87
CA ALA A 143 1.81 3.04 -2.87
C ALA A 143 3.19 3.72 -2.93
N MET A 144 3.81 3.99 -1.78
CA MET A 144 5.15 4.59 -1.73
C MET A 144 6.22 3.63 -2.27
N THR A 145 6.14 2.35 -1.92
CA THR A 145 7.07 1.32 -2.41
C THR A 145 6.96 1.19 -3.93
N GLY A 146 5.74 1.08 -4.46
CA GLY A 146 5.48 0.98 -5.89
C GLY A 146 5.95 2.19 -6.70
N SER A 147 5.61 3.39 -6.22
CA SER A 147 5.96 4.65 -6.90
C SER A 147 7.47 4.91 -6.95
N PHE A 148 8.24 4.33 -6.03
CA PHE A 148 9.71 4.43 -6.03
C PHE A 148 10.35 3.78 -7.28
N PHE A 149 9.72 2.76 -7.86
CA PHE A 149 10.19 2.07 -9.08
C PHE A 149 9.81 2.82 -10.37
N HIS A 150 9.91 4.15 -10.35
CA HIS A 150 9.57 5.01 -11.46
C HIS A 150 10.49 4.78 -12.69
N PRO A 151 9.99 4.87 -13.94
CA PRO A 151 10.81 4.67 -15.14
C PRO A 151 12.02 5.60 -15.27
N ARG A 152 11.97 6.78 -14.66
CA ARG A 152 13.10 7.73 -14.60
C ARG A 152 14.16 7.38 -13.54
N ILE A 153 13.80 6.58 -12.53
CA ILE A 153 14.74 6.06 -11.53
C ILE A 153 15.33 4.73 -12.04
N ILE A 154 14.48 3.84 -12.56
CA ILE A 154 14.88 2.55 -13.12
C ILE A 154 14.41 2.47 -14.57
N ARG A 155 15.35 2.75 -15.49
CA ARG A 155 15.06 2.85 -16.93
C ARG A 155 14.62 1.54 -17.57
N ASN A 156 15.11 0.41 -17.06
CA ASN A 156 14.72 -0.91 -17.57
C ASN A 156 13.43 -1.37 -16.91
N ARG A 157 12.33 -1.30 -17.67
CA ARG A 157 10.99 -1.74 -17.25
C ARG A 157 10.96 -3.15 -16.65
N LYS A 158 11.60 -4.12 -17.31
CA LYS A 158 11.61 -5.52 -16.83
C LYS A 158 12.28 -5.61 -15.47
N MET A 159 13.39 -4.89 -15.30
CA MET A 159 14.10 -4.82 -14.02
C MET A 159 13.27 -4.14 -12.93
N ALA A 160 12.58 -3.04 -13.26
CA ALA A 160 11.73 -2.33 -12.31
C ALA A 160 10.61 -3.23 -11.75
N VAL A 161 9.93 -3.98 -12.62
CA VAL A 161 8.88 -4.94 -12.22
C VAL A 161 9.46 -6.06 -11.35
N LEU A 162 10.58 -6.66 -11.76
CA LEU A 162 11.21 -7.75 -11.01
C LEU A 162 11.67 -7.30 -9.63
N LEU A 163 12.29 -6.12 -9.53
CA LEU A 163 12.74 -5.57 -8.25
C LEU A 163 11.57 -5.17 -7.37
N LEU A 164 10.50 -4.59 -7.92
CA LEU A 164 9.28 -4.30 -7.16
C LEU A 164 8.69 -5.57 -6.55
N PHE A 165 8.54 -6.61 -7.37
CA PHE A 165 8.03 -7.90 -6.91
C PHE A 165 8.93 -8.49 -5.82
N PHE A 166 10.25 -8.48 -6.05
CA PHE A 166 11.23 -8.94 -5.06
C PHE A 166 11.13 -8.17 -3.74
N VAL A 167 11.13 -6.84 -3.78
CA VAL A 167 11.03 -5.99 -2.57
C VAL A 167 9.71 -6.20 -1.84
N ALA A 168 8.59 -6.34 -2.57
CA ALA A 168 7.29 -6.56 -1.98
C ALA A 168 7.21 -7.93 -1.27
N VAL A 169 7.70 -8.99 -1.92
CA VAL A 169 7.76 -10.35 -1.32
C VAL A 169 8.68 -10.37 -0.11
N MET A 170 9.87 -9.78 -0.24
CA MET A 170 10.82 -9.65 0.88
C MET A 170 10.25 -8.84 2.04
N GLY A 171 9.38 -7.86 1.79
CA GLY A 171 8.68 -7.10 2.83
C GLY A 171 7.91 -7.98 3.82
N ILE A 172 7.33 -9.10 3.35
CA ILE A 172 6.59 -10.04 4.18
C ILE A 172 7.45 -11.24 4.62
N SER A 173 8.35 -11.73 3.76
CA SER A 173 9.14 -12.93 4.07
C SER A 173 10.40 -12.66 4.90
N LYS A 174 10.80 -11.39 5.10
CA LYS A 174 12.05 -11.04 5.83
C LYS A 174 12.12 -11.61 7.24
N GLY A 175 10.99 -11.74 7.92
CA GLY A 175 10.94 -12.32 9.27
C GLY A 175 11.35 -13.78 9.28
N ALA A 176 10.68 -14.59 8.45
CA ALA A 176 11.03 -16.00 8.28
C ALA A 176 12.50 -16.16 7.86
N LEU A 177 13.02 -15.32 6.96
CA LEU A 177 14.42 -15.38 6.56
C LEU A 177 15.37 -15.07 7.74
N ALA A 178 15.04 -14.08 8.57
CA ALA A 178 15.83 -13.69 9.73
C ALA A 178 15.87 -14.76 10.84
N ASP A 179 14.88 -15.65 10.88
CA ASP A 179 14.84 -16.78 11.81
C ASP A 179 15.80 -17.90 11.39
N TYR A 180 15.87 -18.22 10.08
CA TYR A 180 16.80 -19.21 9.55
C TYR A 180 18.23 -18.67 9.39
N PHE A 181 18.38 -17.40 9.01
CA PHE A 181 19.67 -16.76 8.74
C PHE A 181 19.78 -15.42 9.48
N PRO A 182 20.20 -15.40 10.76
CA PRO A 182 20.22 -14.19 11.59
C PRO A 182 21.05 -13.03 11.02
N GLN A 183 22.08 -13.32 10.22
CA GLN A 183 22.92 -12.31 9.55
C GLN A 183 22.12 -11.43 8.58
N THR A 184 21.01 -11.94 8.03
CA THR A 184 20.14 -11.19 7.10
C THR A 184 19.34 -10.08 7.78
N ARG A 185 19.28 -10.04 9.12
CA ARG A 185 18.56 -9.00 9.89
C ARG A 185 19.03 -7.58 9.56
N LEU A 186 20.30 -7.39 9.24
CA LEU A 186 20.84 -6.08 8.85
C LEU A 186 20.32 -5.63 7.48
N ILE A 187 20.33 -6.55 6.50
CA ILE A 187 19.86 -6.29 5.14
C ILE A 187 18.33 -6.14 5.10
N ALA A 188 17.62 -6.78 6.04
CA ALA A 188 16.17 -6.75 6.15
C ALA A 188 15.57 -5.34 6.34
N TRP A 189 16.36 -4.37 6.82
CA TRP A 189 15.96 -2.97 6.96
C TRP A 189 15.74 -2.24 5.62
N VAL A 190 16.31 -2.77 4.53
CA VAL A 190 16.10 -2.22 3.18
C VAL A 190 14.69 -2.52 2.68
N PHE A 191 14.04 -3.55 3.20
CA PHE A 191 12.71 -3.96 2.76
C PHE A 191 11.61 -3.28 3.59
N PRO A 192 10.45 -3.03 2.98
CA PRO A 192 9.33 -2.39 3.67
C PRO A 192 8.93 -3.19 4.92
N PRO A 193 8.58 -2.54 6.03
CA PRO A 193 8.28 -3.19 7.32
C PRO A 193 6.88 -3.84 7.37
N VAL A 194 6.50 -4.57 6.32
CA VAL A 194 5.19 -5.24 6.24
C VAL A 194 5.12 -6.39 7.23
N PHE A 195 6.16 -7.23 7.27
CA PHE A 195 6.26 -8.33 8.24
C PHE A 195 6.14 -7.83 9.68
N ASP A 196 6.81 -6.75 10.04
CA ASP A 196 6.84 -6.25 11.43
C ASP A 196 5.44 -5.88 11.93
N ILE A 197 4.61 -5.30 11.05
CA ILE A 197 3.21 -5.00 11.38
C ILE A 197 2.38 -6.29 11.49
N LEU A 198 2.46 -7.18 10.50
CA LEU A 198 1.65 -8.40 10.48
C LEU A 198 2.01 -9.35 11.65
N ALA A 199 3.29 -9.44 11.98
CA ALA A 199 3.79 -10.23 13.10
C ALA A 199 3.28 -9.70 14.45
N ALA A 200 3.14 -8.38 14.60
CA ALA A 200 2.62 -7.77 15.83
C ALA A 200 1.18 -8.17 16.16
N PHE A 201 0.42 -8.69 15.18
CA PHE A 201 -0.96 -9.14 15.34
C PHE A 201 -1.12 -10.66 15.36
N THR A 202 -0.02 -11.40 15.17
CA THR A 202 -0.09 -12.86 15.08
C THR A 202 -0.47 -13.45 16.43
N GLY A 203 -1.56 -14.23 16.45
CA GLY A 203 -2.06 -14.89 17.66
C GLY A 203 -2.85 -14.01 18.63
N LEU A 204 -3.11 -12.75 18.28
CA LEU A 204 -3.94 -11.86 19.10
C LEU A 204 -5.43 -11.98 18.73
N GLU A 205 -6.30 -12.03 19.74
CA GLU A 205 -7.77 -11.98 19.54
C GLU A 205 -8.31 -10.54 19.47
N PHE A 206 -7.59 -9.59 20.05
CA PHE A 206 -7.93 -8.17 20.10
C PHE A 206 -6.76 -7.33 19.62
N PHE A 207 -7.06 -6.21 18.96
CA PHE A 207 -6.04 -5.23 18.63
C PHE A 207 -5.46 -4.61 19.91
N SER A 208 -4.14 -4.53 20.00
CA SER A 208 -3.46 -3.88 21.13
C SER A 208 -2.62 -2.70 20.67
N LEU A 209 -3.00 -1.49 21.08
CA LEU A 209 -2.28 -0.25 20.72
C LEU A 209 -0.80 -0.27 21.12
N PRO A 210 -0.39 -0.79 22.29
CA PRO A 210 1.03 -0.82 22.66
C PRO A 210 1.87 -1.69 21.72
N ALA A 211 1.35 -2.85 21.28
CA ALA A 211 2.07 -3.72 20.34
C ALA A 211 2.19 -3.08 18.95
N MET A 212 1.27 -2.20 18.58
CA MET A 212 1.25 -1.52 17.29
C MET A 212 2.19 -0.32 17.20
N ALA A 213 2.50 0.34 18.32
CA ALA A 213 3.14 1.65 18.31
C ALA A 213 4.46 1.66 17.53
N LEU A 214 5.34 0.67 17.79
CA LEU A 214 6.64 0.58 17.13
C LEU A 214 6.55 0.19 15.65
N PRO A 215 5.84 -0.90 15.25
CA PRO A 215 5.68 -1.25 13.83
C PRO A 215 5.03 -0.15 12.99
N VAL A 216 4.03 0.55 13.56
CA VAL A 216 3.37 1.68 12.89
C VAL A 216 4.34 2.83 12.69
N ALA A 217 5.11 3.21 13.73
CA ALA A 217 6.10 4.28 13.62
C ALA A 217 7.17 3.96 12.56
N LEU A 218 7.70 2.74 12.55
CA LEU A 218 8.68 2.30 11.54
C LEU A 218 8.12 2.39 10.12
N THR A 219 6.85 2.02 9.95
CA THR A 219 6.18 2.05 8.64
C THR A 219 5.97 3.47 8.12
N ILE A 220 5.55 4.38 9.00
CA ILE A 220 5.39 5.79 8.68
C ILE A 220 6.75 6.38 8.29
N ILE A 221 7.78 6.16 9.11
CA ILE A 221 9.14 6.65 8.85
C ILE A 221 9.65 6.12 7.50
N TYR A 222 9.54 4.81 7.27
CA TYR A 222 9.98 4.18 6.02
C TYR A 222 9.26 4.78 4.80
N GLY A 223 7.94 4.94 4.87
CA GLY A 223 7.18 5.56 3.79
C GLY A 223 7.58 7.01 3.52
N PHE A 224 7.85 7.81 4.56
CA PHE A 224 8.37 9.17 4.38
C PHE A 224 9.77 9.20 3.77
N VAL A 225 10.65 8.28 4.16
CA VAL A 225 11.98 8.12 3.53
C VAL A 225 11.81 7.81 2.05
N LEU A 226 10.88 6.94 1.65
CA LEU A 226 10.58 6.68 0.24
C LEU A 226 10.03 7.90 -0.50
N ILE A 227 9.17 8.70 0.14
CA ILE A 227 8.64 9.95 -0.44
C ILE A 227 9.77 10.94 -0.72
N ILE A 228 10.61 11.20 0.28
CA ILE A 228 11.72 12.15 0.16
C ILE A 228 12.73 11.64 -0.89
N GLY A 229 13.11 10.36 -0.78
CA GLY A 229 14.05 9.72 -1.69
C GLY A 229 13.59 9.77 -3.14
N GLN A 230 12.34 9.40 -3.43
CA GLN A 230 11.83 9.43 -4.81
C GLN A 230 11.76 10.85 -5.36
N ILE A 231 11.34 11.84 -4.57
CA ILE A 231 11.22 13.24 -5.03
C ILE A 231 12.61 13.78 -5.39
N GLU A 232 13.60 13.57 -4.52
CA GLU A 232 14.96 14.04 -4.75
C GLU A 232 15.62 13.33 -5.94
N LEU A 233 15.41 12.02 -6.10
CA LEU A 233 15.89 11.28 -7.27
C LEU A 233 15.24 11.78 -8.57
N LEU A 234 13.93 12.03 -8.58
CA LEU A 234 13.21 12.51 -9.78
C LEU A 234 13.53 13.96 -10.16
N LYS A 235 13.96 14.78 -9.19
CA LYS A 235 14.50 16.12 -9.46
C LYS A 235 15.89 16.08 -10.06
N ARG A 236 16.73 15.10 -9.66
CA ARG A 236 18.10 14.92 -10.16
C ARG A 236 18.12 14.23 -11.52
N ALA A 237 17.30 13.21 -11.70
CA ALA A 237 17.06 12.53 -12.96
C ALA A 237 16.12 13.37 -13.84
N LYS A 238 16.59 14.56 -14.22
CA LYS A 238 15.96 15.36 -15.28
C LYS A 238 16.10 14.60 -16.60
N PHE A 239 15.15 14.90 -17.49
CA PHE A 239 14.82 14.20 -18.73
C PHE A 239 15.97 13.55 -19.49
#